data_AF-A0A661QTL3-F1
#
_entry.id   AF-A0A661QTL3-F1
#
_cell.length_a   1.000
_cell.length_b   1.000
_cell.length_c   1.000
_cell.angle_alpha   90.00
_cell.angle_beta   90.00
_cell.angle_gamma   90.00
#
_symmetry.space_group_name_H-M   'P 1'
#
loop_
_entity.id
_entity.type
_entity.pdbx_description
1 polymer ?
#
loop_
_entity_poly.entity_id
_entity_poly.type
_entity_poly.pdbx_seq_one_letter_code
_entity_poly.pdbx_strand_id
1 'polypeptide(L)'
;MGDMQATRISAIKANQDCAIVFHPATSTYYICSDRGSDNVWSTIIASNTIEKTVSFTNYGAGVQFGSGIANASMSGGAFGDGVSYNSNVLTFNSRGTCSAGYVYLFYGDASYAVGTLSTGIVRIRRWSKGGWR
;
A
#
# COMPACT_ATOMS: atom_id res chain seq x y z
N MET A 1 -4.55 -7.06 13.47
CA MET A 1 -5.39 -6.34 12.49
C MET A 1 -4.46 -5.83 11.39
N GLY A 2 -4.85 -5.93 10.11
CA GLY A 2 -3.97 -5.52 9.00
C GLY A 2 -3.89 -4.00 8.84
N ASP A 3 -2.74 -3.48 8.44
CA ASP A 3 -2.44 -2.03 8.44
C ASP A 3 -3.41 -1.21 7.56
N MET A 4 -3.80 -1.69 6.37
CA MET A 4 -4.80 -1.00 5.53
C MET A 4 -6.16 -0.85 6.22
N GLN A 5 -6.59 -1.85 7.00
CA GLN A 5 -7.83 -1.77 7.77
C GLN A 5 -7.68 -0.83 8.97
N ALA A 6 -6.51 -0.84 9.63
CA ALA A 6 -6.22 0.08 10.72
C ALA A 6 -6.22 1.54 10.24
N THR A 7 -5.55 1.86 9.14
CA THR A 7 -5.53 3.21 8.55
C THR A 7 -6.93 3.66 8.17
N ARG A 8 -7.76 2.78 7.58
CA ARG A 8 -9.17 3.08 7.29
C ARG A 8 -9.95 3.46 8.54
N ILE A 9 -9.78 2.69 9.62
CA ILE A 9 -10.46 2.96 10.90
C ILE A 9 -9.95 4.28 11.51
N SER A 10 -8.64 4.57 11.43
CA SER A 10 -8.07 5.82 11.92
C SER A 10 -8.64 7.05 11.19
N ALA A 11 -8.76 6.99 9.86
CA ALA A 11 -9.36 8.06 9.07
C ALA A 11 -10.80 8.38 9.49
N ILE A 12 -11.60 7.33 9.71
CA ILE A 12 -13.00 7.47 10.17
C ILE A 12 -13.03 8.04 11.59
N LYS A 13 -12.23 7.49 12.52
CA LYS A 13 -12.23 7.91 13.93
C LYS A 13 -11.81 9.35 14.12
N ALA A 14 -10.78 9.78 13.39
CA ALA A 14 -10.26 11.14 13.48
C ALA A 14 -11.01 12.13 12.57
N ASN A 15 -12.00 11.66 11.80
CA ASN A 15 -12.75 12.46 10.83
C ASN A 15 -11.83 13.24 9.87
N GLN A 16 -10.75 12.60 9.43
CA GLN A 16 -9.73 13.20 8.56
C GLN A 16 -9.22 12.17 7.54
N ASP A 17 -8.51 12.64 6.52
CA ASP A 17 -7.87 11.76 5.57
C ASP A 17 -6.61 11.14 6.20
N CYS A 18 -6.38 9.86 5.96
CA CYS A 18 -5.12 9.19 6.31
C CYS A 18 -4.56 8.49 5.07
N ALA A 19 -3.24 8.39 4.98
CA ALA A 19 -2.57 7.81 3.84
C ALA A 19 -1.59 6.70 4.23
N ILE A 20 -1.38 5.79 3.30
CA ILE A 20 -0.24 4.86 3.30
C ILE A 20 0.62 5.20 2.10
N VAL A 21 1.89 5.51 2.36
CA VAL A 21 2.85 5.94 1.36
C VAL A 21 3.88 4.83 1.18
N PHE A 22 3.90 4.23 -0.01
CA PHE A 22 4.76 3.11 -0.33
C PHE A 22 6.06 3.60 -0.97
N HIS A 23 7.19 3.09 -0.50
CA HIS A 23 8.52 3.37 -1.07
C HIS A 23 9.18 2.05 -1.51
N PRO A 24 8.91 1.60 -2.75
CA PRO A 24 9.45 0.34 -3.25
C PRO A 24 10.98 0.28 -3.24
N ALA A 25 11.65 1.39 -3.58
CA ALA A 25 13.11 1.47 -3.64
C ALA A 25 13.79 1.19 -2.28
N THR A 26 13.16 1.56 -1.17
CA THR A 26 13.67 1.34 0.19
C THR A 26 12.98 0.20 0.92
N SER A 27 12.07 -0.53 0.24
CA SER A 27 11.27 -1.61 0.83
C SER A 27 10.57 -1.21 2.13
N THR A 28 10.07 0.03 2.16
CA THR A 28 9.45 0.64 3.34
C THR A 28 8.08 1.23 2.99
N TYR A 29 7.18 1.28 3.95
CA TYR A 29 5.97 2.09 3.85
C TYR A 29 5.69 2.85 5.15
N TYR A 30 4.96 3.95 5.00
CA TYR A 30 4.61 4.87 6.09
C TYR A 30 3.10 4.98 6.17
N ILE A 31 2.56 5.06 7.39
CA ILE A 31 1.16 5.43 7.63
C ILE A 31 1.16 6.85 8.17
N CYS A 32 0.45 7.74 7.49
CA CYS A 32 0.40 9.17 7.80
C CYS A 32 -1.03 9.61 8.09
N SER A 33 -1.20 10.46 9.10
CA SER A 33 -2.47 11.09 9.46
C SER A 33 -2.56 12.55 9.02
N ASP A 34 -1.43 13.17 8.65
CA ASP A 34 -1.36 14.55 8.16
C ASP A 34 -0.44 14.68 6.92
N ARG A 35 -0.91 15.47 5.95
CA ARG A 35 -0.22 15.81 4.68
C ARG A 35 0.97 16.73 4.88
N GLY A 36 1.18 17.25 6.09
CA GLY A 36 2.27 18.14 6.39
C GLY A 36 2.10 19.50 5.71
N SER A 37 3.13 20.34 5.84
CA SER A 37 3.10 21.74 5.42
C SER A 37 3.04 21.96 3.91
N ASP A 38 3.50 20.99 3.12
CA ASP A 38 3.46 21.03 1.66
C ASP A 38 2.13 20.51 1.07
N ASN A 39 1.25 19.97 1.92
CA ASN A 39 -0.03 19.37 1.54
C ASN A 39 0.12 18.18 0.58
N VAL A 40 1.25 17.46 0.63
CA VAL A 40 1.58 16.34 -0.25
C VAL A 40 1.89 15.08 0.56
N TRP A 41 1.28 13.95 0.18
CA TRP A 41 1.54 12.66 0.84
C TRP A 41 2.81 11.96 0.33
N SER A 42 3.12 12.07 -0.96
CA SER A 42 4.21 11.31 -1.60
C SER A 42 5.59 11.75 -1.16
N THR A 43 5.72 12.97 -0.62
CA THR A 43 6.97 13.52 -0.13
C THR A 43 6.94 13.44 1.38
N ILE A 44 7.47 12.37 1.96
CA ILE A 44 7.56 12.26 3.41
C ILE A 44 8.60 13.27 3.91
N ILE A 45 8.12 14.35 4.50
CA ILE A 45 8.90 15.41 5.13
C ILE A 45 8.64 15.43 6.64
N ALA A 46 9.49 16.13 7.40
CA ALA A 46 9.40 16.17 8.86
C ALA A 46 8.08 16.75 9.40
N SER A 47 7.30 17.48 8.59
CA SER A 47 5.99 18.01 8.99
C SER A 47 4.83 17.03 8.77
N ASN A 48 5.02 15.90 8.09
CA ASN A 48 3.99 14.85 8.05
C ASN A 48 3.88 14.17 9.43
N THR A 49 2.67 13.96 9.91
CA THR A 49 2.44 13.13 11.10
C THR A 49 2.49 11.66 10.69
N ILE A 50 3.61 10.99 10.99
CA ILE A 50 3.83 9.57 10.74
C ILE A 50 3.38 8.78 11.98
N GLU A 51 2.31 8.00 11.82
CA GLU A 51 1.77 7.13 12.88
C GLU A 51 2.55 5.81 12.98
N LYS A 52 3.07 5.34 11.85
CA LYS A 52 3.78 4.06 11.78
C LYS A 52 4.75 4.03 10.60
N THR A 53 5.94 3.50 10.85
CA THR A 53 6.93 3.17 9.83
C THR A 53 7.15 1.67 9.80
N VAL A 54 7.11 1.07 8.62
CA VAL A 54 7.31 -0.37 8.45
C VAL A 54 8.33 -0.61 7.35
N SER A 55 9.46 -1.20 7.75
CA SER A 55 10.50 -1.68 6.83
C SER A 55 10.43 -3.20 6.69
N PHE A 56 10.48 -3.71 5.46
CA PHE A 56 10.49 -5.15 5.20
C PHE A 56 11.76 -5.84 5.73
N THR A 57 12.85 -5.10 5.90
CA THR A 57 14.08 -5.62 6.51
C THR A 57 13.84 -6.18 7.92
N ASN A 58 12.82 -5.68 8.62
CA ASN A 58 12.49 -6.11 9.98
C ASN A 58 11.76 -7.47 10.03
N TYR A 59 11.28 -7.97 8.89
CA TYR A 59 10.52 -9.23 8.79
C TYR A 59 11.36 -10.40 8.25
N GLY A 60 12.68 -10.21 8.13
CA GLY A 60 13.61 -11.18 7.54
C GLY A 60 13.89 -10.86 6.08
N ALA A 61 15.12 -11.14 5.65
CA ALA A 61 15.53 -10.90 4.26
C ALA A 61 14.66 -11.72 3.29
N GLY A 62 13.96 -11.03 2.38
CA GLY A 62 13.33 -11.65 1.23
C GLY A 62 11.96 -11.10 0.84
N VAL A 63 11.25 -10.37 1.71
CA VAL A 63 10.01 -9.71 1.30
C VAL A 63 10.36 -8.44 0.53
N GLN A 64 9.87 -8.34 -0.70
CA GLN A 64 10.17 -7.23 -1.59
C GLN A 64 8.93 -6.77 -2.33
N PHE A 65 8.90 -5.49 -2.70
CA PHE A 65 7.93 -4.98 -3.66
C PHE A 65 8.23 -5.54 -5.04
N GLY A 66 7.18 -5.90 -5.78
CA GLY A 66 7.28 -6.37 -7.16
C GLY A 66 6.44 -7.60 -7.44
N SER A 67 6.62 -8.14 -8.64
CA SER A 67 5.78 -9.21 -9.18
C SER A 67 6.21 -10.61 -8.75
N GLY A 68 7.47 -10.81 -8.37
CA GLY A 68 8.05 -12.15 -8.21
C GLY A 68 7.80 -13.00 -9.46
N ILE A 69 7.19 -14.17 -9.29
CA ILE A 69 6.82 -15.09 -10.38
C ILE A 69 5.56 -14.67 -11.17
N ALA A 70 4.82 -13.66 -10.71
CA ALA A 70 3.61 -13.21 -11.39
C ALA A 70 3.98 -12.49 -12.68
N ASN A 71 3.30 -12.82 -13.78
CA ASN A 71 3.58 -12.25 -15.10
C ASN A 71 2.47 -11.31 -15.60
N ALA A 72 1.39 -11.13 -14.83
CA ALA A 72 0.32 -10.19 -15.13
C ALA A 72 -0.16 -9.49 -13.86
N SER A 73 -0.28 -8.17 -13.89
CA SER A 73 -0.83 -7.40 -12.76
C SER A 73 -2.33 -7.66 -12.56
N MET A 74 -2.91 -7.19 -11.46
CA MET A 74 -4.36 -7.28 -11.21
C MET A 74 -5.20 -6.54 -12.27
N SER A 75 -4.62 -5.60 -13.00
CA SER A 75 -5.24 -4.87 -14.11
C SER A 75 -4.84 -5.39 -15.50
N GLY A 76 -4.04 -6.46 -15.59
CA GLY A 76 -3.65 -7.08 -16.85
C GLY A 76 -2.49 -6.39 -17.59
N GLY A 77 -1.61 -5.69 -16.88
CA GLY A 77 -0.46 -4.97 -17.48
C GLY A 77 0.84 -5.18 -16.72
N ALA A 78 1.83 -4.31 -17.00
CA ALA A 78 3.10 -4.27 -16.28
C ALA A 78 2.92 -3.85 -14.82
N PHE A 79 3.87 -4.24 -13.97
CA PHE A 79 3.84 -3.99 -12.53
C PHE A 79 4.46 -2.65 -12.11
N GLY A 80 5.19 -1.97 -13.00
CA GLY A 80 5.95 -0.78 -12.66
C GLY A 80 6.97 -1.08 -11.57
N ASP A 81 6.94 -0.30 -10.49
CA ASP A 81 7.75 -0.49 -9.28
C ASP A 81 7.11 -1.43 -8.24
N GLY A 82 6.02 -2.11 -8.60
CA GLY A 82 5.27 -2.98 -7.70
C GLY A 82 4.15 -2.29 -6.94
N VAL A 83 3.85 -1.01 -7.23
CA VAL A 83 2.72 -0.28 -6.65
C VAL A 83 1.88 0.34 -7.78
N SER A 84 0.57 0.10 -7.74
CA SER A 84 -0.34 0.62 -8.78
C SER A 84 -1.12 1.86 -8.34
N TYR A 85 -0.90 2.33 -7.12
CA TYR A 85 -1.54 3.55 -6.64
C TYR A 85 -0.89 4.78 -7.28
N ASN A 86 -1.68 5.82 -7.56
CA ASN A 86 -1.13 7.07 -8.06
C ASN A 86 -0.11 7.63 -7.06
N SER A 87 1.07 8.01 -7.56
CA SER A 87 2.20 8.50 -6.75
C SER A 87 2.60 7.56 -5.60
N ASN A 88 2.29 6.27 -5.68
CA ASN A 88 2.50 5.28 -4.63
C ASN A 88 1.79 5.60 -3.30
N VAL A 89 0.63 6.26 -3.37
CA VAL A 89 -0.16 6.64 -2.18
C VAL A 89 -1.54 6.01 -2.20
N LEU A 90 -1.84 5.24 -1.15
CA LEU A 90 -3.19 4.84 -0.80
C LEU A 90 -3.77 5.87 0.18
N THR A 91 -4.90 6.49 -0.14
CA THR A 91 -5.56 7.46 0.77
C THR A 91 -6.92 6.94 1.16
N PHE A 92 -7.23 6.94 2.46
CA PHE A 92 -8.56 6.75 3.01
C PHE A 92 -9.13 8.09 3.45
N ASN A 93 -10.40 8.34 3.18
CA ASN A 93 -11.10 9.51 3.70
C ASN A 93 -11.93 9.17 4.95
N SER A 94 -12.45 10.20 5.60
CA SER A 94 -13.29 10.09 6.81
C SER A 94 -14.57 9.28 6.62
N ARG A 95 -15.00 9.04 5.36
CA ARG A 95 -16.15 8.19 5.02
C ARG A 95 -15.77 6.70 4.87
N GLY A 96 -14.50 6.36 5.04
CA GLY A 96 -14.02 4.99 4.95
C GLY A 96 -13.88 4.45 3.51
N THR A 97 -13.95 5.35 2.52
CA THR A 97 -13.64 5.06 1.10
C THR A 97 -12.18 5.41 0.81
N CYS A 98 -11.63 4.90 -0.30
CA CYS A 98 -10.21 5.10 -0.61
C CYS A 98 -9.89 5.18 -2.10
N SER A 99 -8.63 5.46 -2.44
CA SER A 99 -8.11 5.21 -3.78
C SER A 99 -8.10 3.70 -4.07
N ALA A 100 -8.30 3.31 -5.32
CA ALA A 100 -8.24 1.90 -5.73
C ALA A 100 -6.85 1.59 -6.28
N GLY A 101 -6.35 0.37 -6.01
CA GLY A 101 -5.03 -0.05 -6.46
C GLY A 101 -4.50 -1.24 -5.67
N TYR A 102 -3.29 -1.67 -6.02
CA TYR A 102 -2.64 -2.83 -5.45
C TYR A 102 -1.16 -2.55 -5.22
N VAL A 103 -0.65 -3.11 -4.15
CA VAL A 103 0.76 -3.34 -3.89
C VAL A 103 1.05 -4.80 -4.17
N TYR A 104 2.11 -5.06 -4.93
CA TYR A 104 2.58 -6.40 -5.23
C TYR A 104 3.78 -6.69 -4.35
N LEU A 105 3.71 -7.81 -3.64
CA LEU A 105 4.73 -8.29 -2.72
C LEU A 105 5.14 -9.68 -3.13
N PHE A 106 6.42 -9.98 -3.05
CA PHE A 106 6.91 -11.34 -3.24
C PHE A 106 7.93 -11.75 -2.18
N TYR A 107 8.02 -13.06 -1.97
CA TYR A 107 9.01 -13.73 -1.14
C TYR A 107 9.31 -15.10 -1.73
N GLY A 108 10.54 -15.32 -2.21
CA GLY A 108 10.88 -16.49 -3.01
C GLY A 108 9.92 -16.63 -4.19
N ASP A 109 9.28 -17.79 -4.33
CA ASP A 109 8.30 -18.07 -5.40
C ASP A 109 6.86 -17.65 -5.06
N ALA A 110 6.62 -17.04 -3.91
CA ALA A 110 5.29 -16.60 -3.52
C ALA A 110 5.07 -15.13 -3.92
N SER A 111 4.04 -14.86 -4.74
CA SER A 111 3.61 -13.51 -5.10
C SER A 111 2.21 -13.22 -4.59
N TYR A 112 2.04 -12.03 -4.02
CA TYR A 112 0.79 -11.53 -3.45
C TYR A 112 0.45 -10.15 -4.01
N ALA A 113 -0.84 -9.92 -4.22
CA ALA A 113 -1.39 -8.60 -4.50
C ALA A 113 -2.26 -8.18 -3.33
N VAL A 114 -1.88 -7.11 -2.64
CA VAL A 114 -2.60 -6.54 -1.50
C VAL A 114 -3.07 -5.16 -1.90
N GLY A 115 -4.37 -4.92 -1.87
CA GLY A 115 -4.90 -3.68 -2.41
C GLY A 115 -6.29 -3.37 -1.95
N THR A 116 -6.87 -2.34 -2.57
CA THR A 116 -8.17 -1.81 -2.20
C THR A 116 -9.02 -1.51 -3.42
N LEU A 117 -10.33 -1.61 -3.22
CA LEU A 117 -11.33 -1.02 -4.11
C LEU A 117 -11.73 0.35 -3.59
N SER A 118 -12.20 1.22 -4.48
CA SER A 118 -12.60 2.59 -4.11
C SER A 118 -13.68 2.67 -3.02
N THR A 119 -14.44 1.59 -2.84
CA THR A 119 -15.41 1.40 -1.77
C THR A 119 -14.80 1.20 -0.37
N GLY A 120 -13.47 1.13 -0.23
CA GLY A 120 -12.80 0.86 1.05
C GLY A 120 -12.60 -0.62 1.37
N ILE A 121 -12.97 -1.52 0.45
CA ILE A 121 -12.76 -2.96 0.61
C ILE A 121 -11.27 -3.28 0.37
N VAL A 122 -10.61 -3.82 1.39
CA VAL A 122 -9.26 -4.38 1.27
C VAL A 122 -9.34 -5.80 0.73
N ARG A 123 -8.51 -6.12 -0.27
CA ARG A 123 -8.40 -7.44 -0.89
C ARG A 123 -6.96 -7.93 -0.87
N ILE A 124 -6.81 -9.21 -0.64
CA ILE A 124 -5.53 -9.92 -0.76
C ILE A 124 -5.75 -11.05 -1.75
N ARG A 125 -4.85 -11.18 -2.73
CA ARG A 125 -4.82 -12.30 -3.66
C ARG A 125 -3.43 -12.89 -3.74
N ARG A 126 -3.36 -14.19 -4.00
CA ARG A 126 -2.09 -14.89 -4.26
C ARG A 126 -2.02 -15.28 -5.73
N TRP A 127 -0.84 -15.16 -6.32
CA TRP A 127 -0.59 -15.69 -7.66
C TRP A 127 -0.51 -17.22 -7.60
N SER A 128 -1.31 -17.90 -8.42
CA SER A 128 -1.29 -19.36 -8.53
C SER A 128 -1.85 -19.80 -9.87
N LYS A 129 -1.22 -20.81 -10.49
CA LYS A 129 -1.67 -21.43 -11.75
C LYS A 129 -1.97 -20.40 -12.85
N GLY A 130 -1.10 -19.38 -12.98
CA GLY A 130 -1.22 -18.35 -14.02
C GLY A 130 -2.29 -17.29 -13.75
N GLY A 131 -2.78 -17.13 -12.51
CA GLY A 131 -3.72 -16.06 -12.18
C GLY A 131 -3.80 -15.71 -10.70
N TRP A 132 -4.45 -14.57 -10.41
CA TRP A 132 -4.69 -14.10 -9.05
C TRP A 132 -5.92 -14.76 -8.43
N ARG A 133 -5.75 -15.41 -7.28
CA ARG A 133 -6.80 -16.11 -6.52
C ARG A 133 -7.04 -15.45 -5.18
#